data_AF-J9G535-F1
#
_entry.id   AF-J9G535-F1
#
_cell.length_a   1.000
_cell.length_b   1.000
_cell.length_c   1.000
_cell.angle_alpha   90.00
_cell.angle_beta   90.00
_cell.angle_gamma   90.00
#
_symmetry.space_group_name_H-M   'P 1'
#
loop_
_entity.id
_entity.type
_entity.pdbx_description
1 polymer ?
#
loop_
_entity_poly.entity_id
_entity_poly.type
_entity_poly.pdbx_seq_one_letter_code
_entity_poly.pdbx_strand_id
1 'polypeptide(L)'
;MQPSCNKWWAEEILGTKDFAAEQANIKKLGENPVFFLPYLMGERSPHNNPDARGVFFGMSMDTTRADMTQAVLEGVAFGLRDSLEVARSLGIDIQ
;
A
#
# COMPACT_ATOMS: atom_id res chain seq x y z
N MET A 1 4.24 4.52 9.55
CA MET A 1 4.57 3.45 8.57
C MET A 1 3.82 3.61 7.24
N GLN A 2 2.55 4.01 7.23
CA GLN A 2 1.77 4.14 5.99
C GLN A 2 2.07 5.39 5.13
N PRO A 3 2.20 6.63 5.67
CA PRO A 3 2.53 7.80 4.85
C PRO A 3 3.89 7.72 4.15
N SER A 4 4.81 6.92 4.71
CA SER A 4 6.13 6.70 4.13
C SER A 4 6.12 5.84 2.88
N CYS A 5 5.10 5.00 2.65
CA CYS A 5 5.07 4.11 1.49
C CYS A 5 4.76 4.88 0.19
N ASN A 6 3.76 5.77 0.21
CA ASN A 6 3.43 6.60 -0.95
C ASN A 6 4.60 7.54 -1.30
N LYS A 7 5.22 8.14 -0.29
CA LYS A 7 6.40 8.99 -0.49
C LYS A 7 7.57 8.20 -1.06
N TRP A 8 7.89 7.03 -0.49
CA TRP A 8 8.93 6.14 -1.00
C TRP A 8 8.66 5.75 -2.46
N TRP A 9 7.44 5.36 -2.79
CA TRP A 9 7.07 4.99 -4.15
C TRP A 9 7.26 6.17 -5.11
N ALA A 10 6.75 7.35 -4.77
CA ALA A 10 6.84 8.54 -5.63
C ALA A 10 8.28 9.04 -5.81
N GLU A 11 9.01 9.24 -4.71
CA GLU A 11 10.31 9.92 -4.73
C GLU A 11 11.45 8.96 -5.05
N GLU A 12 11.47 7.76 -4.45
CA GLU A 12 12.60 6.84 -4.55
C GLU A 12 12.46 5.85 -5.73
N ILE A 13 11.23 5.41 -6.03
CA ILE A 13 11.00 4.42 -7.11
C ILE A 13 10.63 5.08 -8.42
N LEU A 14 9.65 5.99 -8.41
CA LEU A 14 9.18 6.67 -9.60
C LEU A 14 10.02 7.89 -9.98
N GLY A 15 10.78 8.46 -9.02
CA GLY A 15 11.61 9.64 -9.23
C GLY A 15 10.82 10.90 -9.55
N THR A 16 9.55 10.98 -9.12
CA THR A 16 8.64 12.07 -9.47
C THR A 16 8.27 12.91 -8.26
N LYS A 17 8.05 14.21 -8.51
CA LYS A 17 7.47 15.14 -7.54
C LYS A 17 5.98 15.36 -7.78
N ASP A 18 5.48 14.96 -8.94
CA ASP A 18 4.06 15.06 -9.30
C ASP A 18 3.40 13.69 -9.15
N PHE A 19 3.11 13.33 -7.91
CA PHE A 19 2.47 12.05 -7.61
C PHE A 19 1.00 12.02 -8.05
N ALA A 20 0.36 13.17 -8.25
CA ALA A 20 -1.01 13.24 -8.73
C ALA A 20 -1.09 12.86 -10.22
N ALA A 21 -0.12 13.31 -11.04
CA ALA A 21 -0.04 12.91 -12.44
C ALA A 21 0.14 11.39 -12.62
N GLU A 22 0.88 10.73 -11.74
CA GLU A 22 1.05 9.26 -11.77
C GLU A 22 -0.26 8.50 -11.56
N GLN A 23 -1.21 9.10 -10.84
CA GLN A 23 -2.52 8.51 -10.58
C GLN A 23 -3.50 8.70 -11.74
N ALA A 24 -3.21 9.58 -12.70
CA ALA A 24 -4.14 9.94 -13.78
C ALA A 24 -4.53 8.75 -14.67
N ASN A 25 -3.66 7.74 -14.76
CA ASN A 25 -3.89 6.54 -15.57
C ASN A 25 -4.57 5.40 -14.80
N ILE A 26 -4.89 5.58 -13.51
CA ILE A 26 -5.63 4.62 -12.70
C ILE A 26 -7.12 4.69 -13.13
N LYS A 27 -7.61 3.62 -13.74
CA LYS A 27 -8.97 3.60 -14.33
C LYS A 27 -9.98 2.75 -13.58
N LYS A 28 -9.53 1.77 -12.80
CA LYS A 28 -10.40 0.73 -12.21
C LYS A 28 -10.05 0.46 -10.76
N LEU A 29 -10.66 1.22 -9.85
CA LEU A 29 -10.46 1.07 -8.40
C LEU A 29 -10.98 -0.29 -7.91
N GLY A 30 -10.22 -1.00 -7.09
CA GLY A 30 -10.64 -2.27 -6.48
C GLY A 30 -10.62 -3.50 -7.41
N GLU A 31 -10.26 -3.35 -8.68
CA GLU A 31 -10.09 -4.46 -9.64
C GLU A 31 -8.61 -4.77 -9.93
N ASN A 32 -7.68 -4.21 -9.17
CA ASN A 32 -6.26 -4.35 -9.43
C ASN A 32 -5.78 -5.78 -9.12
N PRO A 33 -5.15 -6.50 -10.09
CA PRO A 33 -4.61 -7.82 -9.83
C PRO A 33 -3.32 -7.80 -8.99
N VAL A 34 -2.68 -6.63 -8.85
CA VAL A 34 -1.43 -6.48 -8.09
C VAL A 34 -1.71 -6.02 -6.67
N PHE A 35 -1.14 -6.73 -5.71
CA PHE A 35 -1.21 -6.38 -4.28
C PHE A 35 0.14 -5.87 -3.79
N PHE A 36 0.10 -4.84 -2.96
CA PHE A 36 1.29 -4.34 -2.25
C PHE A 36 1.17 -4.57 -0.75
N LEU A 37 2.15 -5.26 -0.18
CA LEU A 37 2.32 -5.40 1.26
C LEU A 37 3.26 -4.29 1.77
N PRO A 38 2.81 -3.34 2.61
CA PRO A 38 3.52 -2.11 2.92
C PRO A 38 4.61 -2.22 4.01
N TYR A 39 5.21 -3.41 4.19
CA TYR A 39 6.11 -3.70 5.32
C TYR A 39 7.56 -3.25 5.09
N LEU A 40 7.78 -2.05 4.53
CA LEU A 40 9.12 -1.56 4.14
C LEU A 40 10.13 -1.49 5.29
N MET A 41 9.65 -1.38 6.54
CA MET A 41 10.48 -1.26 7.73
C MET A 41 10.16 -2.36 8.77
N GLY A 42 9.67 -3.52 8.32
CA GLY A 42 9.07 -4.53 9.18
C GLY A 42 7.61 -4.23 9.49
N GLU A 43 6.97 -5.12 10.25
CA GLU A 43 5.60 -4.98 10.72
C GLU A 43 5.55 -5.13 12.25
N ARG A 44 4.87 -4.21 12.93
CA ARG A 44 4.66 -4.24 14.38
C ARG A 44 3.33 -4.89 14.75
N SER A 45 2.27 -4.60 14.01
CA SER A 45 0.91 -5.10 14.29
C SER A 45 0.19 -5.35 12.97
N PRO A 46 -0.47 -6.50 12.78
CA PRO A 46 -0.81 -7.53 13.78
C PRO A 46 0.23 -8.65 13.92
N HIS A 47 1.18 -8.77 12.99
CA HIS A 47 2.07 -9.93 12.92
C HIS A 47 3.35 -9.83 13.76
N ASN A 48 3.70 -8.64 14.25
CA ASN A 48 4.91 -8.36 15.04
C ASN A 48 6.17 -9.04 14.49
N ASN A 49 6.42 -8.83 13.19
CA ASN A 49 7.52 -9.41 12.44
C ASN A 49 8.48 -8.30 11.96
N PRO A 50 9.63 -8.08 12.64
CA PRO A 50 10.61 -7.08 12.22
C PRO A 50 11.33 -7.43 10.90
N ASP A 51 11.29 -8.70 10.50
CA ASP A 51 11.91 -9.19 9.26
C ASP A 51 10.97 -9.12 8.05
N ALA A 52 9.70 -8.72 8.25
CA ALA A 52 8.78 -8.47 7.15
C ALA A 52 9.32 -7.39 6.21
N ARG A 53 9.10 -7.54 4.90
CA ARG A 53 9.55 -6.61 3.87
C ARG A 53 8.42 -6.28 2.89
N GLY A 54 8.59 -5.18 2.16
CA GLY A 54 7.65 -4.79 1.12
C GLY A 54 7.59 -5.81 0.00
N VAL A 55 6.38 -6.13 -0.47
CA VAL A 55 6.15 -7.13 -1.53
C VAL A 55 5.14 -6.59 -2.54
N PHE A 56 5.44 -6.76 -3.83
CA PHE A 56 4.43 -6.74 -4.88
C PHE A 56 4.09 -8.19 -5.25
N PHE A 57 2.82 -8.53 -5.22
CA PHE A 57 2.31 -9.87 -5.51
C PHE A 57 1.25 -9.81 -6.62
N GLY A 58 1.21 -10.82 -7.49
CA GLY A 58 0.22 -10.90 -8.59
C GLY A 58 0.61 -10.20 -9.89
N MET A 59 1.88 -9.80 -10.05
CA MET A 59 2.36 -9.19 -11.28
C MET A 59 2.37 -10.17 -12.46
N SER A 60 2.09 -9.65 -13.66
CA SER A 60 2.23 -10.34 -14.94
C SER A 60 2.96 -9.45 -15.94
N MET A 61 3.17 -9.93 -17.17
CA MET A 61 3.76 -9.11 -18.24
C MET A 61 2.89 -7.91 -18.64
N ASP A 62 1.58 -7.96 -18.35
CA ASP A 62 0.64 -6.88 -18.65
C ASP A 62 0.58 -5.83 -17.54
N THR A 63 1.26 -6.06 -16.41
CA THR A 63 1.27 -5.13 -15.28
C THR A 63 1.90 -3.80 -15.68
N THR A 64 1.14 -2.73 -15.49
CA THR A 64 1.55 -1.37 -15.84
C THR A 64 2.00 -0.58 -14.61
N ARG A 65 2.63 0.58 -14.87
CA ARG A 65 2.96 1.58 -13.84
C ARG A 65 1.72 2.07 -13.07
N ALA A 66 0.57 2.14 -13.75
CA ALA A 66 -0.69 2.53 -13.10
C ALA A 66 -1.15 1.44 -12.11
N ASP A 67 -1.06 0.16 -12.49
CA ASP A 67 -1.43 -0.97 -11.62
C ASP A 67 -0.52 -1.01 -10.38
N MET A 68 0.78 -0.81 -10.56
CA MET A 68 1.74 -0.76 -9.44
C MET A 68 1.45 0.42 -8.50
N THR A 69 1.14 1.59 -9.07
CA THR A 69 0.82 2.79 -8.27
C THR A 69 -0.49 2.61 -7.51
N GLN A 70 -1.52 2.06 -8.16
CA GLN A 70 -2.77 1.71 -7.52
C GLN A 70 -2.57 0.68 -6.40
N ALA A 71 -1.72 -0.33 -6.61
CA ALA A 71 -1.43 -1.36 -5.61
C ALA A 71 -0.82 -0.74 -4.34
N VAL A 72 0.10 0.23 -4.48
CA VAL A 72 0.69 0.94 -3.34
C VAL A 72 -0.38 1.71 -2.56
N LEU A 73 -1.25 2.44 -3.25
CA LEU A 73 -2.34 3.20 -2.62
C LEU A 73 -3.32 2.27 -1.89
N GLU A 74 -3.74 1.19 -2.54
CA GLU A 74 -4.65 0.18 -1.97
C GLU A 74 -4.00 -0.56 -0.80
N GLY A 75 -2.73 -0.96 -0.90
CA GLY A 75 -1.98 -1.63 0.17
C GLY A 75 -1.85 -0.78 1.43
N VAL A 76 -1.62 0.53 1.27
CA VAL A 76 -1.62 1.49 2.38
C VAL A 76 -3.01 1.59 3.02
N ALA A 77 -4.07 1.67 2.21
CA ALA A 77 -5.45 1.71 2.71
C ALA A 77 -5.86 0.41 3.42
N PHE A 78 -5.45 -0.75 2.92
CA PHE A 78 -5.71 -2.04 3.56
C PHE A 78 -4.97 -2.17 4.89
N GLY A 79 -3.71 -1.71 4.99
CA GLY A 79 -2.99 -1.69 6.26
C GLY A 79 -3.65 -0.76 7.30
N LEU A 80 -4.20 0.38 6.87
CA LEU A 80 -4.99 1.26 7.74
C LEU A 80 -6.27 0.57 8.22
N ARG A 81 -6.98 -0.09 7.31
CA ARG A 81 -8.19 -0.85 7.63
C ARG A 81 -7.90 -1.97 8.62
N ASP A 82 -6.82 -2.73 8.42
CA ASP A 82 -6.43 -3.80 9.34
C ASP A 82 -6.14 -3.25 10.74
N SER A 83 -5.43 -2.12 10.82
CA SER A 83 -5.19 -1.42 12.09
C SER A 83 -6.50 -0.98 12.76
N LEU A 84 -7.48 -0.51 11.98
CA LEU A 84 -8.81 -0.12 12.46
C LEU A 84 -9.59 -1.32 13.00
N GLU A 85 -9.59 -2.44 12.29
CA GLU A 85 -10.27 -3.67 12.71
C GLU A 85 -9.65 -4.25 13.98
N VAL A 86 -8.32 -4.22 14.12
CA VAL A 86 -7.64 -4.59 15.38
C VAL A 86 -8.10 -3.69 16.52
N ALA A 87 -8.16 -2.37 16.32
CA ALA A 87 -8.59 -1.44 17.36
C ALA A 87 -10.08 -1.64 17.75
N ARG A 88 -10.98 -1.90 16.78
CA ARG A 88 -12.37 -2.30 17.05
C ARG A 88 -12.48 -3.59 17.84
N SER A 89 -11.65 -4.60 17.50
CA SER A 89 -11.65 -5.90 18.23
C SER A 89 -11.24 -5.76 19.70
N LEU A 90 -10.48 -4.72 20.03
CA LEU A 90 -10.08 -4.37 21.40
C LEU A 90 -11.14 -3.55 22.14
N GLY A 91 -12.31 -3.31 21.54
CA GLY A 91 -13.41 -2.55 22.12
C GLY A 91 -13.20 -1.03 22.11
N ILE A 92 -12.27 -0.53 21.29
CA ILE A 92 -12.09 0.91 21.09
C ILE A 92 -13.18 1.38 20.13
N ASP A 93 -14.05 2.27 20.60
CA ASP A 93 -15.11 2.86 19.77
C ASP A 93 -14.49 3.93 18.87
N ILE A 94 -14.52 3.68 17.55
CA ILE A 94 -13.91 4.54 16.54
C ILE A 94 -15.03 5.07 15.67
N GLN A 95 -15.39 6.34 15.92
CA GLN A 95 -16.44 7.06 15.21
C GLN A 95 -16.01 7.46 13.80
#